data_AF-A0A956ULT7-F1
#
_entry.id   AF-A0A956ULT7-F1
#
_cell.length_a   1.000
_cell.length_b   1.000
_cell.length_c   1.000
_cell.angle_alpha   90.00
_cell.angle_beta   90.00
_cell.angle_gamma   90.00
#
_symmetry.space_group_name_H-M   'P 1'
#
loop_
_entity.id
_entity.type
_entity.pdbx_description
1 polymer ?
#
loop_
_entity_poly.entity_id
_entity_poly.type
_entity_poly.pdbx_seq_one_letter_code
_entity_poly.pdbx_strand_id
1 'polypeptide(L)'
;FNELSGAEESTLAHELVHALQDYHFDLDAGYDLIGDNPDRGMAWTVAVEGDASWHQALYREEYLWRAPAGRVFAFGVVAQQSGIPNTFIRELLFPYIAGKEWVGDVLTDAGVGQLNDWVKEPPSSTVCVLHLQRCLDGFEPVEVALPDLSVGLGGGWEREWTSTLGEFHTGNWLSLSLSSADASAAADGWDGDTFATYVNGDETLLVLHVAFSSPAEAAEFRSRLDVFVGESGGELMPGLENYVTTVADGREFAVASTSETAMVVAIANTDGPAERALRLLGEG
;
A
#
# COMPACT_ATOMS: atom_id res chain seq x y z
N PHE A 1 -22.07 -20.80 26.24
CA PHE A 1 -20.92 -21.32 25.48
C PHE A 1 -21.30 -22.48 24.54
N ASN A 2 -22.25 -23.38 24.85
CA ASN A 2 -22.71 -24.43 23.91
C ASN A 2 -23.63 -23.96 22.76
N GLU A 3 -23.66 -22.65 22.44
CA GLU A 3 -24.59 -22.07 21.46
C GLU A 3 -23.89 -21.29 20.34
N LEU A 4 -22.55 -21.23 20.36
CA LEU A 4 -21.82 -20.53 19.31
C LEU A 4 -21.80 -21.37 18.03
N SER A 5 -22.03 -20.73 16.91
CA SER A 5 -21.73 -21.30 15.60
C SER A 5 -20.22 -21.44 15.41
N GLY A 6 -19.76 -22.34 14.55
CA GLY A 6 -18.33 -22.45 14.25
C GLY A 6 -17.72 -21.16 13.70
N ALA A 7 -18.51 -20.30 13.04
CA ALA A 7 -18.05 -18.98 12.63
C ALA A 7 -17.80 -18.04 13.83
N GLU A 8 -18.65 -18.10 14.86
CA GLU A 8 -18.48 -17.32 16.09
C GLU A 8 -17.35 -17.86 16.96
N GLU A 9 -17.19 -19.18 17.07
CA GLU A 9 -16.03 -19.79 17.74
C GLU A 9 -14.72 -19.40 17.05
N SER A 10 -14.72 -19.37 15.72
CA SER A 10 -13.56 -18.91 14.95
C SER A 10 -13.26 -17.42 15.17
N THR A 11 -14.27 -16.55 15.22
CA THR A 11 -14.05 -15.14 15.55
C THR A 11 -13.54 -15.00 16.98
N LEU A 12 -14.08 -15.76 17.93
CA LEU A 12 -13.59 -15.72 19.32
C LEU A 12 -12.12 -16.14 19.43
N ALA A 13 -11.68 -17.14 18.65
CA ALA A 13 -10.28 -17.53 18.59
C ALA A 13 -9.38 -16.39 18.07
N HIS A 14 -9.84 -15.63 17.09
CA HIS A 14 -9.14 -14.45 16.56
C HIS A 14 -9.03 -13.33 17.61
N GLU A 15 -10.16 -12.93 18.21
CA GLU A 15 -10.20 -11.85 19.22
C GLU A 15 -9.42 -12.21 20.49
N LEU A 16 -9.32 -13.49 20.84
CA LEU A 16 -8.50 -13.93 21.96
C LEU A 16 -7.01 -13.68 21.70
N VAL A 17 -6.56 -13.77 20.44
CA VAL A 17 -5.17 -13.44 20.08
C VAL A 17 -4.93 -11.96 20.28
N HIS A 18 -5.83 -11.08 19.86
CA HIS A 18 -5.71 -9.65 20.14
C HIS A 18 -5.61 -9.34 21.63
N ALA A 19 -6.44 -10.00 22.47
CA ALA A 19 -6.34 -9.84 23.92
C ALA A 19 -4.98 -10.28 24.49
N LEU A 20 -4.37 -11.32 23.91
CA LEU A 20 -3.03 -11.78 24.29
C LEU A 20 -1.93 -10.84 23.77
N GLN A 21 -2.05 -10.36 22.53
CA GLN A 21 -1.13 -9.40 21.93
C GLN A 21 -1.10 -8.12 22.76
N ASP A 22 -2.26 -7.53 23.06
CA ASP A 22 -2.37 -6.32 23.86
C ASP A 22 -1.78 -6.49 25.27
N TYR A 23 -2.10 -7.61 25.93
CA TYR A 23 -1.55 -7.92 27.25
C TYR A 23 -0.02 -8.04 27.26
N HIS A 24 0.58 -8.55 26.18
CA HIS A 24 2.02 -8.82 26.11
C HIS A 24 2.85 -7.69 25.48
N PHE A 25 2.24 -6.90 24.60
CA PHE A 25 2.97 -6.01 23.70
C PHE A 25 2.53 -4.55 23.75
N ASP A 26 1.42 -4.23 24.42
CA ASP A 26 0.87 -2.86 24.48
C ASP A 26 0.64 -2.30 23.06
N LEU A 27 -0.46 -2.73 22.42
CA LEU A 27 -0.69 -2.42 21.01
C LEU A 27 -0.86 -0.92 20.76
N ASP A 28 -1.32 -0.15 21.76
CA ASP A 28 -1.38 1.30 21.69
C ASP A 28 0.02 1.91 21.53
N ALA A 29 1.01 1.40 22.28
CA ALA A 29 2.40 1.85 22.14
C ALA A 29 2.98 1.49 20.75
N GLY A 30 2.66 0.31 20.22
CA GLY A 30 3.05 -0.09 18.86
C GLY A 30 2.41 0.81 17.79
N TYR A 31 1.14 1.15 17.96
CA TYR A 31 0.41 2.05 17.07
C TYR A 31 1.00 3.46 17.06
N ASP A 32 1.36 4.00 18.23
CA ASP A 32 2.01 5.31 18.34
C ASP A 32 3.33 5.39 17.59
N LEU A 33 4.06 4.27 17.47
CA LEU A 33 5.31 4.21 16.72
C LEU A 33 5.11 4.34 15.21
N ILE A 34 3.93 4.03 14.67
CA ILE A 34 3.65 4.14 13.22
C ILE A 34 3.81 5.58 12.74
N GLY A 35 3.35 6.54 13.54
CA GLY A 35 3.26 7.94 13.15
C GLY A 35 2.28 8.17 11.99
N ASP A 36 2.46 9.26 11.26
CA ASP A 36 1.68 9.57 10.05
C ASP A 36 2.32 8.90 8.82
N ASN A 37 2.28 7.56 8.78
CA ASN A 37 2.86 6.75 7.71
C ASN A 37 1.94 5.55 7.37
N PRO A 38 1.14 5.63 6.30
CA PRO A 38 0.19 4.58 5.95
C PRO A 38 0.86 3.28 5.45
N ASP A 39 2.05 3.34 4.85
CA ASP A 39 2.82 2.13 4.49
C ASP A 39 3.21 1.35 5.75
N ARG A 40 3.87 2.04 6.70
CA ARG A 40 4.25 1.45 7.99
C ARG A 40 3.02 0.98 8.77
N GLY A 41 1.93 1.73 8.71
CA GLY A 41 0.68 1.39 9.38
C GLY A 41 0.04 0.12 8.81
N MET A 42 0.05 -0.04 7.50
CA MET A 42 -0.41 -1.27 6.85
C MET A 42 0.49 -2.45 7.23
N ALA A 43 1.81 -2.28 7.21
CA ALA A 43 2.75 -3.33 7.59
C ALA A 43 2.54 -3.81 9.04
N TRP A 44 2.31 -2.89 9.98
CA TRP A 44 1.98 -3.26 11.36
C TRP A 44 0.62 -3.92 11.50
N THR A 45 -0.39 -3.41 10.79
CA THR A 45 -1.72 -4.04 10.76
C THR A 45 -1.63 -5.48 10.28
N VAL A 46 -0.80 -5.76 9.27
CA VAL A 46 -0.51 -7.12 8.82
C VAL A 46 0.11 -7.98 9.90
N ALA A 47 1.05 -7.46 10.69
CA ALA A 47 1.67 -8.22 11.78
C ALA A 47 0.65 -8.61 12.85
N VAL A 48 -0.20 -7.67 13.27
CA VAL A 48 -1.23 -7.87 14.31
C VAL A 48 -2.35 -8.79 13.82
N GLU A 49 -2.99 -8.45 12.69
CA GLU A 49 -4.12 -9.19 12.11
C GLU A 49 -3.69 -10.53 11.51
N GLY A 50 -2.48 -10.60 10.97
CA GLY A 50 -1.89 -11.82 10.42
C GLY A 50 -1.64 -12.87 11.50
N ASP A 51 -1.14 -12.46 12.66
CA ASP A 51 -0.91 -13.36 13.80
C ASP A 51 -2.23 -13.89 14.37
N ALA A 52 -3.24 -13.02 14.52
CA ALA A 52 -4.59 -13.42 14.89
C ALA A 52 -5.21 -14.37 13.85
N SER A 53 -5.04 -14.09 12.56
CA SER A 53 -5.55 -14.91 11.46
C SER A 53 -4.85 -16.27 11.35
N TRP A 54 -3.55 -16.33 11.63
CA TRP A 54 -2.77 -17.57 11.67
C TRP A 54 -3.27 -18.50 12.77
N HIS A 55 -3.39 -18.00 14.00
CA HIS A 55 -3.88 -18.79 15.14
C HIS A 55 -5.37 -19.14 14.99
N GLN A 56 -6.18 -18.25 14.42
CA GLN A 56 -7.54 -18.56 14.02
C GLN A 56 -7.58 -19.73 13.03
N ALA A 57 -6.69 -19.77 12.03
CA ALA A 57 -6.63 -20.86 11.06
C ALA A 57 -6.25 -22.19 11.73
N LEU A 58 -5.26 -22.22 12.62
CA LEU A 58 -4.87 -23.40 13.39
C LEU A 58 -6.03 -23.92 14.27
N TYR A 59 -6.73 -23.02 14.96
CA TYR A 59 -7.91 -23.39 15.75
C TYR A 59 -9.01 -24.01 14.88
N ARG A 60 -9.25 -23.43 13.70
CA ARG A 60 -10.26 -23.97 12.77
C ARG A 60 -9.87 -25.34 12.22
N GLU A 61 -8.59 -25.54 11.91
CA GLU A 61 -8.10 -26.82 11.40
C GLU A 61 -8.33 -27.94 12.43
N GLU A 62 -8.01 -27.69 13.70
CA GLU A 62 -8.15 -28.68 14.77
C GLU A 62 -9.61 -28.93 15.16
N TYR A 63 -10.42 -27.86 15.33
CA TYR A 63 -11.72 -27.96 15.98
C TYR A 63 -12.92 -27.74 15.04
N LEU A 64 -12.75 -27.04 13.92
CA LEU A 64 -13.84 -26.50 13.10
C LEU A 64 -13.77 -26.87 11.61
N TRP A 65 -13.15 -27.99 11.25
CA TRP A 65 -12.93 -28.36 9.85
C TRP A 65 -14.20 -28.48 8.98
N ARG A 66 -15.40 -28.61 9.59
CA ARG A 66 -16.70 -28.60 8.89
C ARG A 66 -17.43 -27.25 8.91
N ALA A 67 -16.91 -26.25 9.62
CA ALA A 67 -17.53 -24.94 9.70
C ALA A 67 -17.35 -24.17 8.38
N PRO A 68 -18.33 -23.33 7.99
CA PRO A 68 -18.21 -22.49 6.80
C PRO A 68 -17.02 -21.52 6.91
N ALA A 69 -16.68 -20.86 5.79
CA ALA A 69 -15.66 -19.82 5.76
C ALA A 69 -15.95 -18.71 6.80
N GLY A 70 -14.89 -18.11 7.34
CA GLY A 70 -14.99 -17.05 8.36
C GLY A 70 -15.68 -15.78 7.85
N ARG A 71 -16.15 -14.94 8.78
CA ARG A 71 -16.94 -13.74 8.47
C ARG A 71 -16.22 -12.73 7.57
N VAL A 72 -14.90 -12.55 7.73
CA VAL A 72 -14.09 -11.63 6.91
C VAL A 72 -14.14 -12.03 5.42
N PHE A 73 -13.97 -13.32 5.13
CA PHE A 73 -14.07 -13.83 3.76
C PHE A 73 -15.48 -13.64 3.19
N ALA A 74 -16.52 -13.92 3.99
CA ALA A 74 -17.90 -13.71 3.57
C ALA A 74 -18.19 -12.23 3.25
N PHE A 75 -17.64 -11.31 4.06
CA PHE A 75 -17.74 -9.87 3.81
C PHE A 75 -17.07 -9.48 2.49
N GLY A 76 -15.85 -9.97 2.23
CA GLY A 76 -15.14 -9.70 0.96
C GLY A 76 -15.94 -10.11 -0.28
N VAL A 77 -16.59 -11.28 -0.24
CA VAL A 77 -17.47 -11.74 -1.32
C VAL A 77 -18.68 -10.83 -1.50
N VAL A 78 -19.32 -10.39 -0.41
CA VAL A 78 -20.48 -9.48 -0.46
C VAL A 78 -20.08 -8.10 -0.99
N ALA A 79 -18.93 -7.57 -0.55
CA ALA A 79 -18.38 -6.30 -1.00
C ALA A 79 -18.14 -6.31 -2.52
N GLN A 80 -17.55 -7.38 -3.03
CA GLN A 80 -17.31 -7.54 -4.47
C GLN A 80 -18.62 -7.57 -5.28
N GLN A 81 -19.64 -8.25 -4.76
CA GLN A 81 -20.96 -8.28 -5.39
C GLN A 81 -21.71 -6.94 -5.33
N SER A 82 -21.31 -6.04 -4.44
CA SER A 82 -21.94 -4.74 -4.22
C SER A 82 -21.34 -3.62 -5.08
N GLY A 83 -20.38 -3.93 -5.97
CA GLY A 83 -19.75 -2.96 -6.86
C GLY A 83 -18.73 -2.03 -6.18
N ILE A 84 -18.26 -2.41 -4.98
CA ILE A 84 -17.15 -1.70 -4.33
C ILE A 84 -15.88 -1.94 -5.16
N PRO A 85 -15.08 -0.90 -5.49
CA PRO A 85 -13.83 -1.07 -6.22
C PRO A 85 -12.92 -2.09 -5.54
N ASN A 86 -12.28 -2.95 -6.34
CA ASN A 86 -11.46 -4.05 -5.83
C ASN A 86 -10.31 -3.56 -4.93
N THR A 87 -9.78 -2.37 -5.20
CA THR A 87 -8.73 -1.74 -4.37
C THR A 87 -9.10 -1.63 -2.90
N PHE A 88 -10.33 -1.25 -2.58
CA PHE A 88 -10.80 -1.18 -1.18
C PHE A 88 -10.97 -2.57 -0.56
N ILE A 89 -11.40 -3.54 -1.36
CA ILE A 89 -11.55 -4.93 -0.89
C ILE A 89 -10.18 -5.53 -0.62
N ARG A 90 -9.21 -5.31 -1.51
CA ARG A 90 -7.83 -5.77 -1.36
C ARG A 90 -7.17 -5.13 -0.14
N GLU A 91 -7.31 -3.82 0.05
CA GLU A 91 -6.80 -3.11 1.22
C GLU A 91 -7.37 -3.66 2.53
N LEU A 92 -8.68 -3.89 2.59
CA LEU A 92 -9.33 -4.46 3.76
C LEU A 92 -8.86 -5.90 4.06
N LEU A 93 -8.72 -6.73 3.03
CA LEU A 93 -8.42 -8.15 3.21
C LEU A 93 -6.93 -8.47 3.32
N PHE A 94 -6.06 -7.53 2.92
CA PHE A 94 -4.61 -7.76 2.87
C PHE A 94 -4.03 -8.18 4.23
N PRO A 95 -4.32 -7.52 5.37
CA PRO A 95 -3.80 -7.94 6.67
C PRO A 95 -4.22 -9.37 7.09
N TYR A 96 -5.40 -9.81 6.67
CA TYR A 96 -5.92 -11.13 7.04
C TYR A 96 -5.39 -12.25 6.14
N ILE A 97 -5.35 -12.01 4.83
CA ILE A 97 -4.99 -13.05 3.85
C ILE A 97 -3.48 -13.12 3.71
N ALA A 98 -2.85 -12.01 3.30
CA ALA A 98 -1.41 -11.96 3.13
C ALA A 98 -0.71 -12.02 4.50
N GLY A 99 -1.26 -11.38 5.53
CA GLY A 99 -0.68 -11.44 6.87
C GLY A 99 -0.66 -12.83 7.48
N LYS A 100 -1.70 -13.63 7.30
CA LYS A 100 -1.69 -15.04 7.75
C LYS A 100 -0.59 -15.84 7.05
N GLU A 101 -0.43 -15.66 5.74
CA GLU A 101 0.63 -16.36 4.97
C GLU A 101 2.01 -15.89 5.42
N TRP A 102 2.21 -14.58 5.49
CA TRP A 102 3.42 -13.95 5.97
C TRP A 102 3.80 -14.40 7.38
N VAL A 103 2.87 -14.44 8.35
CA VAL A 103 3.16 -14.94 9.71
C VAL A 103 3.62 -16.39 9.68
N GLY A 104 3.03 -17.23 8.83
CA GLY A 104 3.51 -18.60 8.62
C GLY A 104 4.97 -18.66 8.18
N ASP A 105 5.34 -17.79 7.24
CA ASP A 105 6.72 -17.67 6.74
C ASP A 105 7.66 -17.10 7.82
N VAL A 106 7.25 -16.06 8.57
CA VAL A 106 8.02 -15.50 9.70
C VAL A 106 8.29 -16.57 10.76
N LEU A 107 7.27 -17.34 11.15
CA LEU A 107 7.42 -18.40 12.15
C LEU A 107 8.36 -19.51 11.67
N THR A 108 8.41 -19.78 10.36
CA THR A 108 9.26 -20.79 9.76
C THR A 108 10.71 -20.32 9.63
N ASP A 109 10.91 -19.10 9.13
CA ASP A 109 12.23 -18.62 8.69
C ASP A 109 12.95 -17.77 9.75
N ALA A 110 12.21 -17.05 10.61
CA ALA A 110 12.75 -16.15 11.63
C ALA A 110 12.32 -16.49 13.07
N GLY A 111 11.25 -17.30 13.22
CA GLY A 111 10.70 -17.74 14.49
C GLY A 111 9.83 -16.71 15.21
N VAL A 112 9.17 -17.18 16.28
CA VAL A 112 8.21 -16.37 17.06
C VAL A 112 8.82 -15.12 17.71
N GLY A 113 10.13 -15.13 17.98
CA GLY A 113 10.82 -13.95 18.52
C GLY A 113 10.70 -12.75 17.58
N GLN A 114 10.97 -12.95 16.30
CA GLN A 114 10.89 -11.90 15.29
C GLN A 114 9.45 -11.41 15.09
N LEU A 115 8.47 -12.31 15.09
CA LEU A 115 7.04 -11.93 15.04
C LEU A 115 6.66 -11.04 16.22
N ASN A 116 7.06 -11.43 17.43
CA ASN A 116 6.77 -10.64 18.63
C ASN A 116 7.44 -9.25 18.58
N ASP A 117 8.64 -9.16 18.00
CA ASP A 117 9.32 -7.89 17.82
C ASP A 117 8.56 -7.00 16.82
N TRP A 118 8.04 -7.56 15.73
CA TRP A 118 7.22 -6.81 14.76
C TRP A 118 5.81 -6.45 15.22
N VAL A 119 5.25 -7.18 16.18
CA VAL A 119 4.00 -6.78 16.83
C VAL A 119 4.22 -5.60 17.79
N LYS A 120 5.35 -5.59 18.52
CA LYS A 120 5.71 -4.47 19.42
C LYS A 120 6.16 -3.23 18.66
N GLU A 121 6.98 -3.42 17.64
CA GLU A 121 7.59 -2.37 16.84
C GLU A 121 7.22 -2.59 15.37
N PRO A 122 6.42 -1.70 14.76
CA PRO A 122 6.02 -1.81 13.37
C PRO A 122 7.16 -2.17 12.42
N PRO A 123 6.99 -3.18 11.52
CA PRO A 123 7.91 -3.39 10.42
C PRO A 123 8.12 -2.09 9.65
N SER A 124 9.29 -1.91 9.05
CA SER A 124 9.66 -0.63 8.41
C SER A 124 8.77 -0.26 7.23
N SER A 125 8.21 -1.25 6.51
CA SER A 125 7.41 -1.04 5.30
C SER A 125 6.57 -2.27 4.95
N THR A 126 5.56 -2.12 4.09
CA THR A 126 4.86 -3.25 3.46
C THR A 126 5.78 -4.13 2.61
N VAL A 127 6.97 -3.66 2.23
CA VAL A 127 8.06 -4.50 1.68
C VAL A 127 8.35 -5.68 2.61
N CYS A 128 8.30 -5.50 3.93
CA CYS A 128 8.53 -6.61 4.87
C CYS A 128 7.49 -7.71 4.77
N VAL A 129 6.26 -7.36 4.39
CA VAL A 129 5.15 -8.28 4.20
C VAL A 129 5.24 -8.98 2.85
N LEU A 130 5.48 -8.19 1.80
CA LEU A 130 5.52 -8.68 0.42
C LEU A 130 6.79 -9.48 0.13
N HIS A 131 7.90 -9.12 0.78
CA HIS A 131 9.25 -9.63 0.54
C HIS A 131 9.97 -9.89 1.86
N LEU A 132 9.50 -10.85 2.67
CA LEU A 132 10.03 -11.13 4.02
C LEU A 132 11.57 -11.13 4.10
N GLN A 133 12.23 -11.79 3.14
CA GLN A 133 13.69 -11.88 3.13
C GLN A 133 14.37 -10.51 3.05
N ARG A 134 13.82 -9.52 2.34
CA ARG A 134 14.40 -8.17 2.27
C ARG A 134 14.48 -7.55 3.66
N CYS A 135 13.45 -7.70 4.48
CA CYS A 135 13.47 -7.15 5.84
C CYS A 135 14.34 -7.97 6.80
N LEU A 136 14.43 -9.29 6.64
CA LEU A 136 15.40 -10.09 7.38
C LEU A 136 16.86 -9.72 7.02
N ASP A 137 17.08 -9.26 5.80
CA ASP A 137 18.37 -8.75 5.32
C ASP A 137 18.62 -7.27 5.72
N GLY A 138 17.71 -6.65 6.48
CA GLY A 138 17.86 -5.30 7.02
C GLY A 138 17.43 -4.18 6.06
N PHE A 139 16.47 -4.44 5.18
CA PHE A 139 15.86 -3.41 4.34
C PHE A 139 15.24 -2.28 5.17
N GLU A 140 15.55 -1.05 4.78
CA GLU A 140 14.91 0.17 5.25
C GLU A 140 14.56 1.03 4.03
N PRO A 141 13.35 1.63 3.97
CA PRO A 141 12.98 2.51 2.87
C PRO A 141 13.96 3.68 2.73
N VAL A 142 14.34 3.99 1.49
CA VAL A 142 15.15 5.18 1.21
C VAL A 142 14.31 6.45 1.35
N GLU A 143 14.90 7.49 1.93
CA GLU A 143 14.25 8.80 1.99
C GLU A 143 14.20 9.42 0.60
N VAL A 144 12.99 9.62 0.07
CA VAL A 144 12.76 10.25 -1.23
C VAL A 144 12.35 11.70 -1.05
N ALA A 145 13.20 12.63 -1.46
CA ALA A 145 12.93 14.05 -1.27
C ALA A 145 11.76 14.54 -2.13
N LEU A 146 10.75 15.13 -1.50
CA LEU A 146 9.66 15.88 -2.15
C LEU A 146 9.50 17.24 -1.47
N PRO A 147 10.07 18.33 -2.02
CA PRO A 147 9.93 19.66 -1.42
C PRO A 147 8.47 20.12 -1.48
N ASP A 148 8.10 21.01 -0.56
CA ASP A 148 6.78 21.65 -0.59
C ASP A 148 6.65 22.54 -1.83
N LEU A 149 5.75 22.18 -2.74
CA LEU A 149 5.54 22.85 -4.02
C LEU A 149 4.55 24.03 -3.93
N SER A 150 3.89 24.23 -2.79
CA SER A 150 2.78 25.20 -2.63
C SER A 150 3.12 26.59 -3.16
N VAL A 151 4.32 27.09 -2.84
CA VAL A 151 4.79 28.43 -3.27
C VAL A 151 4.97 28.51 -4.79
N GLY A 152 5.46 27.42 -5.40
CA GLY A 152 5.77 27.38 -6.84
C GLY A 152 4.54 27.11 -7.72
N LEU A 153 3.52 26.43 -7.18
CA LEU A 153 2.29 26.10 -7.91
C LEU A 153 1.43 27.33 -8.24
N GLY A 154 1.64 28.44 -7.51
CA GLY A 154 0.92 29.70 -7.67
C GLY A 154 0.10 30.06 -6.44
N GLY A 155 -0.48 31.27 -6.42
CA GLY A 155 -1.25 31.76 -5.27
C GLY A 155 -2.53 30.95 -5.05
N GLY A 156 -2.66 30.33 -3.87
CA GLY A 156 -3.86 29.61 -3.42
C GLY A 156 -3.63 28.13 -3.10
N TRP A 157 -2.52 27.55 -3.55
CA TRP A 157 -2.18 26.16 -3.25
C TRP A 157 -1.62 26.03 -1.83
N GLU A 158 -2.13 25.05 -1.10
CA GLU A 158 -1.65 24.64 0.21
C GLU A 158 -1.43 23.13 0.22
N ARG A 159 -0.31 22.67 0.80
CA ARG A 159 -0.08 21.25 1.04
C ARG A 159 -0.98 20.76 2.17
N GLU A 160 -1.87 19.84 1.85
CA GLU A 160 -2.81 19.25 2.80
C GLU A 160 -2.16 18.10 3.58
N TRP A 161 -1.46 17.20 2.87
CA TRP A 161 -0.84 16.03 3.47
C TRP A 161 0.45 15.64 2.74
N THR A 162 1.35 14.98 3.46
CA THR A 162 2.55 14.36 2.89
C THR A 162 2.97 13.18 3.74
N SER A 163 3.26 12.06 3.09
CA SER A 163 3.64 10.82 3.76
C SER A 163 4.23 9.82 2.75
N THR A 164 4.40 8.56 3.16
CA THR A 164 4.85 7.44 2.34
C THR A 164 3.67 6.58 1.94
N LEU A 165 3.52 6.31 0.65
CA LEU A 165 2.46 5.46 0.11
C LEU A 165 2.80 3.97 0.31
N GLY A 166 4.01 3.55 -0.05
CA GLY A 166 4.49 2.18 0.11
C GLY A 166 4.26 1.28 -1.09
N GLU A 167 4.95 0.14 -1.12
CA GLU A 167 4.85 -0.84 -2.22
C GLU A 167 3.43 -1.38 -2.37
N PHE A 168 2.80 -1.80 -1.26
CA PHE A 168 1.46 -2.38 -1.29
C PHE A 168 0.43 -1.42 -1.91
N HIS A 169 0.40 -0.16 -1.43
CA HIS A 169 -0.57 0.84 -1.89
C HIS A 169 -0.23 1.33 -3.29
N THR A 170 1.04 1.40 -3.69
CA THR A 170 1.45 1.68 -5.08
C THR A 170 0.86 0.63 -6.02
N GLY A 171 1.06 -0.66 -5.72
CA GLY A 171 0.45 -1.75 -6.49
C GLY A 171 -1.07 -1.74 -6.40
N ASN A 172 -1.64 -1.37 -5.26
CA ASN A 172 -3.09 -1.28 -5.10
C ASN A 172 -3.69 -0.18 -5.98
N TRP A 173 -3.07 1.00 -6.02
CA TRP A 173 -3.48 2.11 -6.88
C TRP A 173 -3.44 1.72 -8.36
N LEU A 174 -2.35 1.09 -8.81
CA LEU A 174 -2.20 0.66 -10.21
C LEU A 174 -3.24 -0.40 -10.62
N SER A 175 -3.74 -1.19 -9.67
CA SER A 175 -4.79 -2.19 -9.93
C SER A 175 -6.18 -1.60 -10.23
N LEU A 176 -6.34 -0.27 -10.18
CA LEU A 176 -7.56 0.40 -10.65
C LEU A 176 -7.77 0.23 -12.16
N SER A 177 -6.68 0.10 -12.92
CA SER A 177 -6.72 -0.11 -14.37
C SER A 177 -6.02 -1.41 -14.77
N LEU A 178 -4.89 -1.73 -14.12
CA LEU A 178 -4.08 -2.90 -14.46
C LEU A 178 -4.62 -4.20 -13.87
N SER A 179 -4.19 -5.33 -14.45
CA SER A 179 -4.35 -6.64 -13.83
C SER A 179 -3.61 -6.72 -12.50
N SER A 180 -4.05 -7.58 -11.57
CA SER A 180 -3.36 -7.74 -10.28
C SER A 180 -1.90 -8.19 -10.43
N ALA A 181 -1.59 -8.97 -11.46
CA ALA A 181 -0.24 -9.44 -11.71
C ALA A 181 0.65 -8.29 -12.23
N ASP A 182 0.11 -7.49 -13.15
CA ASP A 182 0.84 -6.33 -13.67
C ASP A 182 1.02 -5.26 -12.61
N ALA A 183 -0.02 -4.95 -11.84
CA ALA A 183 0.06 -3.97 -10.76
C ALA A 183 1.08 -4.36 -9.68
N SER A 184 1.15 -5.66 -9.33
CA SER A 184 2.17 -6.17 -8.41
C SER A 184 3.57 -6.06 -9.00
N ALA A 185 3.76 -6.47 -10.25
CA ALA A 185 5.07 -6.40 -10.91
C ALA A 185 5.50 -4.95 -11.23
N ALA A 186 4.58 -4.00 -11.32
CA ALA A 186 4.91 -2.58 -11.43
C ALA A 186 5.46 -2.00 -10.13
N ALA A 187 4.91 -2.45 -9.00
CA ALA A 187 5.31 -1.95 -7.68
C ALA A 187 6.52 -2.71 -7.12
N ASP A 188 6.83 -3.90 -7.64
CA ASP A 188 8.02 -4.65 -7.23
C ASP A 188 9.30 -3.82 -7.37
N GLY A 189 10.29 -4.15 -6.55
CA GLY A 189 11.52 -3.40 -6.50
C GLY A 189 11.39 -1.99 -5.93
N TRP A 190 10.24 -1.58 -5.41
CA TRP A 190 10.07 -0.34 -4.64
C TRP A 190 11.12 -0.28 -3.52
N ASP A 191 11.73 0.88 -3.37
CA ASP A 191 12.80 1.14 -2.40
C ASP A 191 12.45 2.28 -1.45
N GLY A 192 11.55 3.18 -1.84
CA GLY A 192 11.10 4.31 -1.05
C GLY A 192 10.17 5.22 -1.85
N ASP A 193 9.32 5.98 -1.18
CA ASP A 193 8.57 7.06 -1.81
C ASP A 193 8.21 8.17 -0.83
N THR A 194 7.79 9.30 -1.41
CA THR A 194 7.05 10.33 -0.70
C THR A 194 5.98 10.87 -1.62
N PHE A 195 4.76 10.96 -1.11
CA PHE A 195 3.68 11.68 -1.77
C PHE A 195 3.30 12.94 -1.01
N ALA A 196 2.69 13.88 -1.73
CA ALA A 196 2.05 15.04 -1.15
C ALA A 196 0.75 15.36 -1.88
N THR A 197 -0.28 15.73 -1.13
CA THR A 197 -1.52 16.29 -1.66
C THR A 197 -1.56 17.79 -1.43
N TYR A 198 -2.08 18.51 -2.42
CA TYR A 198 -2.24 19.94 -2.41
C TYR A 198 -3.67 20.31 -2.80
N VAL A 199 -4.18 21.38 -2.21
CA VAL A 199 -5.53 21.89 -2.47
C VAL A 199 -5.49 23.39 -2.77
N ASN A 200 -6.38 23.84 -3.66
CA ASN A 200 -6.67 25.25 -3.94
C ASN A 200 -8.15 25.41 -4.25
N GLY A 201 -8.98 25.65 -3.22
CA GLY A 201 -10.44 25.60 -3.37
C GLY A 201 -10.91 24.18 -3.73
N ASP A 202 -11.52 24.01 -4.90
CA ASP A 202 -11.95 22.70 -5.41
C ASP A 202 -10.87 22.00 -6.26
N GLU A 203 -9.73 22.66 -6.52
CA GLU A 203 -8.61 22.07 -7.25
C GLU A 203 -7.77 21.20 -6.31
N THR A 204 -7.36 20.02 -6.79
CA THR A 204 -6.55 19.05 -6.07
C THR A 204 -5.38 18.60 -6.93
N LEU A 205 -4.23 18.40 -6.30
CA LEU A 205 -3.03 17.86 -6.92
C LEU A 205 -2.42 16.81 -5.98
N LEU A 206 -2.14 15.62 -6.50
CA LEU A 206 -1.30 14.61 -5.87
C LEU A 206 0.04 14.60 -6.59
N VAL A 207 1.15 14.58 -5.86
CA VAL A 207 2.49 14.35 -6.40
C VAL A 207 3.11 13.19 -5.64
N LEU A 208 3.51 12.14 -6.35
CA LEU A 208 4.23 10.97 -5.83
C LEU A 208 5.63 10.98 -6.44
N HIS A 209 6.66 10.97 -5.59
CA HIS A 209 8.04 10.72 -5.99
C HIS A 209 8.43 9.34 -5.45
N VAL A 210 8.76 8.40 -6.33
CA VAL A 210 9.04 7.00 -6.00
C VAL A 210 10.44 6.61 -6.48
N ALA A 211 11.15 5.84 -5.67
CA ALA A 211 12.45 5.27 -5.96
C ALA A 211 12.38 3.73 -5.99
N PHE A 212 13.18 3.14 -6.88
CA PHE A 212 13.27 1.71 -7.09
C PHE A 212 14.71 1.22 -6.86
N SER A 213 14.82 -0.05 -6.51
CA SER A 213 16.07 -0.74 -6.21
C SER A 213 17.01 -0.89 -7.42
N SER A 214 16.49 -0.77 -8.64
CA SER A 214 17.31 -0.80 -9.86
C SER A 214 16.67 -0.05 -11.04
N PRO A 215 17.46 0.30 -12.07
CA PRO A 215 16.92 0.89 -13.28
C PRO A 215 15.96 -0.02 -14.05
N ALA A 216 16.09 -1.34 -13.90
CA ALA A 216 15.18 -2.29 -14.51
C ALA A 216 13.78 -2.21 -13.87
N GLU A 217 13.72 -2.12 -12.54
CA GLU A 217 12.47 -1.97 -11.77
C GLU A 217 11.80 -0.62 -12.09
N ALA A 218 12.57 0.47 -12.14
CA ALA A 218 12.03 1.78 -12.53
C ALA A 218 11.47 1.77 -13.96
N ALA A 219 12.16 1.13 -14.91
CA ALA A 219 11.65 0.96 -16.28
C ALA A 219 10.41 0.05 -16.32
N GLU A 220 10.34 -0.95 -15.43
CA GLU A 220 9.22 -1.87 -15.31
C GLU A 220 7.95 -1.16 -14.80
N PHE A 221 8.10 -0.36 -13.74
CA PHE A 221 7.06 0.54 -13.26
C PHE A 221 6.62 1.50 -14.35
N ARG A 222 7.56 2.16 -15.04
CA ARG A 222 7.25 3.12 -16.11
C ARG A 222 6.40 2.50 -17.21
N SER A 223 6.82 1.34 -17.70
CA SER A 223 6.12 0.63 -18.77
C SER A 223 4.66 0.34 -18.41
N ARG A 224 4.41 -0.08 -17.18
CA ARG A 224 3.05 -0.40 -16.70
C ARG A 224 2.24 0.82 -16.34
N LEU A 225 2.88 1.89 -15.85
CA LEU A 225 2.24 3.18 -15.64
C LEU A 225 1.75 3.78 -16.97
N ASP A 226 2.51 3.65 -18.05
CA ASP A 226 2.07 4.09 -19.38
C ASP A 226 0.82 3.31 -19.84
N VAL A 227 0.76 1.99 -19.58
CA VAL A 227 -0.45 1.19 -19.83
C VAL A 227 -1.61 1.67 -18.97
N PHE A 228 -1.38 1.91 -17.67
CA PHE A 228 -2.39 2.41 -16.74
C PHE A 228 -3.00 3.74 -17.23
N VAL A 229 -2.16 4.68 -17.68
CA VAL A 229 -2.60 5.97 -18.21
C VAL A 229 -3.39 5.78 -19.51
N GLY A 230 -2.94 4.91 -20.42
CA GLY A 230 -3.66 4.59 -21.65
C GLY A 230 -5.03 3.95 -21.40
N GLU A 231 -5.13 3.01 -20.46
CA GLU A 231 -6.40 2.38 -20.06
C GLU A 231 -7.34 3.37 -19.36
N SER A 232 -6.77 4.39 -18.70
CA SER A 232 -7.52 5.52 -18.15
C SER A 232 -7.99 6.51 -19.23
N GLY A 233 -7.62 6.30 -20.50
CA GLY A 233 -8.01 7.12 -21.65
C GLY A 233 -7.08 8.29 -21.95
N GLY A 234 -5.89 8.32 -21.34
CA GLY A 234 -4.83 9.27 -21.69
C GLY A 234 -4.17 8.90 -23.03
N GLU A 235 -3.51 9.89 -23.64
CA GLU A 235 -2.70 9.65 -24.83
C GLU A 235 -1.45 8.84 -24.44
N LEU A 236 -1.27 7.67 -25.06
CA LEU A 236 -0.06 6.86 -24.89
C LEU A 236 1.13 7.59 -25.51
N MET A 237 2.09 7.98 -24.67
CA MET A 237 3.34 8.61 -25.09
C MET A 237 4.56 7.73 -24.76
N PRO A 238 4.63 6.49 -25.29
CA PRO A 238 5.65 5.52 -24.90
C PRO A 238 7.06 6.01 -25.27
N GLY A 239 7.98 5.87 -24.33
CA GLY A 239 9.41 6.19 -24.54
C GLY A 239 9.78 7.66 -24.41
N LEU A 240 8.84 8.56 -24.09
CA LEU A 240 9.19 9.90 -23.61
C LEU A 240 9.63 9.81 -22.15
N GLU A 241 10.77 10.42 -21.81
CA GLU A 241 11.19 10.50 -20.40
C GLU A 241 10.11 11.21 -19.58
N ASN A 242 9.61 12.35 -20.08
CA ASN A 242 8.62 13.17 -19.39
C ASN A 242 7.42 13.44 -20.31
N TYR A 243 6.21 13.37 -19.78
CA TYR A 243 4.99 13.70 -20.52
C TYR A 243 3.85 14.19 -19.63
N VAL A 244 2.89 14.85 -20.28
CA VAL A 244 1.62 15.28 -19.67
C VAL A 244 0.48 14.86 -20.59
N THR A 245 -0.59 14.33 -20.02
CA THR A 245 -1.80 13.96 -20.75
C THR A 245 -3.03 14.13 -19.88
N THR A 246 -4.20 14.27 -20.51
CA THR A 246 -5.49 14.32 -19.81
C THR A 246 -6.19 12.98 -20.02
N VAL A 247 -6.61 12.32 -18.94
CA VAL A 247 -7.33 11.04 -18.99
C VAL A 247 -8.83 11.25 -19.20
N ALA A 248 -9.59 10.18 -19.45
CA ALA A 248 -10.98 10.26 -19.88
C ALA A 248 -11.93 10.98 -18.90
N ASP A 249 -11.60 11.00 -17.61
CA ASP A 249 -12.38 11.68 -16.58
C ASP A 249 -11.97 13.15 -16.34
N GLY A 250 -11.07 13.68 -17.19
CA GLY A 250 -10.64 15.07 -17.17
C GLY A 250 -9.48 15.38 -16.23
N ARG A 251 -8.92 14.38 -15.52
CA ARG A 251 -7.72 14.56 -14.71
C ARG A 251 -6.47 14.75 -15.59
N GLU A 252 -5.61 15.68 -15.21
CA GLU A 252 -4.28 15.83 -15.78
C GLU A 252 -3.32 14.85 -15.10
N PHE A 253 -2.62 14.06 -15.90
CA PHE A 253 -1.55 13.16 -15.49
C PHE A 253 -0.24 13.67 -16.05
N ALA A 254 0.77 13.76 -15.20
CA ALA A 254 2.12 14.12 -15.58
C ALA A 254 3.09 13.08 -15.01
N VAL A 255 4.02 12.59 -15.84
CA VAL A 255 5.00 11.57 -15.45
C VAL A 255 6.37 12.05 -15.90
N ALA A 256 7.37 11.91 -15.03
CA ALA A 256 8.77 12.20 -15.35
C ALA A 256 9.74 11.22 -14.67
N SER A 257 10.87 10.96 -15.31
CA SER A 257 11.99 10.26 -14.71
C SER A 257 12.94 11.27 -14.07
N THR A 258 13.18 11.17 -12.76
CA THR A 258 14.09 12.06 -12.01
C THR A 258 15.51 11.51 -11.89
N SER A 259 15.68 10.20 -12.06
CA SER A 259 16.98 9.54 -12.17
C SER A 259 16.84 8.20 -12.90
N GLU A 260 17.92 7.41 -13.01
CA GLU A 260 17.83 6.05 -13.55
C GLU A 260 16.94 5.12 -12.69
N THR A 261 16.70 5.46 -11.42
CA THR A 261 15.96 4.62 -10.47
C THR A 261 14.78 5.33 -9.82
N ALA A 262 14.46 6.56 -10.21
CA ALA A 262 13.41 7.34 -9.55
C ALA A 262 12.52 8.08 -10.55
N MET A 263 11.26 8.24 -10.17
CA MET A 263 10.23 8.82 -11.01
C MET A 263 9.24 9.66 -10.21
N VAL A 264 8.67 10.66 -10.87
CA VAL A 264 7.58 11.47 -10.34
C VAL A 264 6.32 11.23 -11.15
N VAL A 265 5.21 11.06 -10.44
CA VAL A 265 3.85 11.04 -10.99
C VAL A 265 3.06 12.16 -10.32
N ALA A 266 2.48 13.05 -11.11
CA ALA A 266 1.59 14.09 -10.63
C ALA A 266 0.20 13.94 -11.26
N ILE A 267 -0.85 14.07 -10.45
CA ILE A 267 -2.25 13.89 -10.85
C ILE A 267 -3.05 15.08 -10.35
N ALA A 268 -3.65 15.85 -11.24
CA ALA A 268 -4.51 16.98 -10.90
C ALA A 268 -5.94 16.79 -11.42
N ASN A 269 -6.93 17.35 -10.73
CA ASN A 269 -8.33 17.31 -11.18
C ASN A 269 -8.70 18.43 -12.18
N THR A 270 -7.73 19.25 -12.56
CA THR A 270 -7.83 20.34 -13.53
C THR A 270 -6.56 20.38 -14.38
N ASP A 271 -6.61 21.02 -15.56
CA ASP A 271 -5.44 21.17 -16.44
C ASP A 271 -4.43 22.19 -15.88
N GLY A 272 -3.14 21.82 -15.88
CA GLY A 272 -1.98 22.66 -15.58
C GLY A 272 -1.22 22.40 -14.26
N PRO A 273 -1.84 22.06 -13.11
CA PRO A 273 -1.10 21.87 -11.86
C PRO A 273 -0.08 20.73 -11.89
N ALA A 274 -0.38 19.60 -12.54
CA ALA A 274 0.54 18.47 -12.59
C ALA A 274 1.77 18.80 -13.46
N GLU A 275 1.57 19.47 -14.61
CA GLU A 275 2.67 19.99 -15.43
C GLU A 275 3.52 21.02 -14.65
N ARG A 276 2.89 21.93 -13.90
CA ARG A 276 3.62 22.89 -13.04
C ARG A 276 4.44 22.17 -11.97
N ALA A 277 3.90 21.12 -11.36
CA ALA A 277 4.63 20.33 -10.36
C ALA A 277 5.92 19.74 -10.93
N LEU A 278 5.88 19.11 -12.12
CA LEU A 278 7.08 18.57 -12.77
C LEU A 278 8.14 19.65 -13.04
N ARG A 279 7.72 20.82 -13.56
CA ARG A 279 8.65 21.94 -13.81
C ARG A 279 9.36 22.42 -12.55
N LEU A 280 8.67 22.42 -11.40
CA LEU A 280 9.24 22.83 -10.12
C LEU A 280 10.25 21.81 -9.56
N LEU A 281 10.10 20.55 -9.93
CA LEU A 281 11.02 19.47 -9.56
C LEU A 281 12.24 19.39 -10.49
N GLY A 282 12.28 20.20 -11.55
CA GLY A 282 13.37 20.22 -12.53
C GLY A 282 13.16 19.32 -13.74
N GLU A 283 11.92 18.84 -13.94
CA GLU A 283 11.59 17.70 -14.80
C GLU A 283 10.70 18.07 -15.99
N GLY A 284 10.73 19.33 -16.45
CA GLY A 284 9.86 19.83 -17.53
C GLY A 284 10.58 20.51 -18.68
#